data_AF-X1VSP2-F1
#
_entry.id   AF-X1VSP2-F1
#
_cell.length_a   1.000
_cell.length_b   1.000
_cell.length_c   1.000
_cell.angle_alpha   90.00
_cell.angle_beta   90.00
_cell.angle_gamma   90.00
#
_symmetry.space_group_name_H-M   'P 1'
#
loop_
_entity.id
_entity.type
_entity.pdbx_description
1 polymer ?
#
loop_
_entity_poly.entity_id
_entity_poly.type
_entity_poly.pdbx_seq_one_letter_code
_entity_poly.pdbx_strand_id
1 'polypeptide(L)'
;MTLEEICVPIADELQRVESQVKNYLNSDGKFVCQLNAYVTNKSGKMLRPALVLLSAKTGTTDFDKAISVAAAVEIIHTATLIHDDVVDGADKRRGQPTVNAKWNNAISIVLGDCWCAKAIMILLKSGIDGILKSLLET
;
A
#
# COMPACT_ATOMS: atom_id res chain seq x y z
N MET A 1 9.65 20.28 14.48
CA MET A 1 8.78 19.16 14.05
C MET A 1 8.99 18.89 12.58
N THR A 2 10.02 18.11 12.29
CA THR A 2 10.21 17.46 10.98
C THR A 2 9.35 16.20 10.91
N LEU A 3 9.23 15.62 9.70
CA LEU A 3 8.52 14.36 9.53
C LEU A 3 9.21 13.20 10.27
N GLU A 4 10.55 13.19 10.31
CA GLU A 4 11.27 12.16 11.07
C GLU A 4 10.90 12.23 12.55
N GLU A 5 10.85 13.44 13.13
CA GLU A 5 10.48 13.66 14.53
C GLU A 5 9.06 13.17 14.84
N ILE A 6 8.12 13.36 13.91
CA ILE A 6 6.71 12.91 14.07
C ILE A 6 6.61 11.38 14.03
N CYS A 7 7.43 10.70 13.23
CA CYS A 7 7.36 9.26 13.05
C CYS A 7 8.14 8.47 14.12
N VAL A 8 8.98 9.10 14.95
CA VAL A 8 9.73 8.43 16.04
C VAL A 8 8.87 7.48 16.87
N PRO A 9 7.65 7.84 17.33
CA PRO A 9 6.85 6.98 18.19
C PRO A 9 6.29 5.73 17.50
N ILE A 10 6.31 5.68 16.16
CA ILE A 10 5.74 4.61 15.33
C ILE A 10 6.79 3.95 14.41
N ALA A 11 8.08 4.19 14.67
CA ALA A 11 9.15 3.79 13.74
C ALA A 11 9.21 2.28 13.52
N ASP A 12 9.12 1.49 14.60
CA ASP A 12 9.13 0.02 14.54
C ASP A 12 7.90 -0.48 13.79
N GLU A 13 6.75 0.15 14.01
CA GLU A 13 5.50 -0.29 13.42
C GLU A 13 5.39 0.10 11.94
N LEU A 14 6.01 1.20 11.51
CA LEU A 14 6.21 1.51 10.10
C LEU A 14 7.06 0.44 9.41
N GLN A 15 8.14 -0.01 10.04
CA GLN A 15 8.95 -1.11 9.49
C GLN A 15 8.14 -2.41 9.39
N ARG A 16 7.28 -2.69 10.38
CA ARG A 16 6.34 -3.81 10.32
C ARG A 16 5.34 -3.64 9.18
N VAL A 17 4.81 -2.44 8.94
CA VAL A 17 3.92 -2.17 7.79
C VAL A 17 4.62 -2.45 6.46
N GLU A 18 5.84 -1.95 6.26
CA GLU A 18 6.59 -2.21 5.02
C GLU A 18 6.80 -3.71 4.78
N SER A 19 7.11 -4.45 5.85
CA SER A 19 7.28 -5.90 5.80
C SER A 19 5.94 -6.59 5.47
N GLN A 20 4.84 -6.15 6.07
CA GLN A 20 3.50 -6.68 5.81
C GLN A 20 3.06 -6.41 4.37
N VAL A 21 3.31 -5.23 3.80
CA VAL A 21 3.01 -4.94 2.39
C VAL A 21 3.69 -5.96 1.47
N LYS A 22 4.99 -6.23 1.69
CA LYS A 22 5.73 -7.24 0.91
C LYS A 22 5.16 -8.64 1.08
N ASN A 23 4.85 -9.02 2.32
CA ASN A 23 4.29 -10.34 2.63
C ASN A 23 2.92 -10.55 1.99
N TYR A 24 2.03 -9.55 2.08
CA TYR A 24 0.72 -9.62 1.46
C TYR A 24 0.82 -9.72 -0.06
N LEU A 25 1.76 -9.02 -0.69
CA LEU A 25 1.93 -9.04 -2.14
C LEU A 25 2.75 -10.23 -2.65
N ASN A 26 3.15 -11.18 -1.80
CA ASN A 26 3.86 -12.36 -2.27
C ASN A 26 2.96 -13.26 -3.14
N SER A 27 3.55 -13.95 -4.13
CA SER A 27 2.85 -14.78 -5.11
C SER A 27 3.68 -15.97 -5.56
N ASP A 28 3.04 -17.09 -5.89
CA ASP A 28 3.75 -18.28 -6.42
C ASP A 28 4.21 -18.07 -7.87
N GLY A 29 3.60 -17.13 -8.59
CA GLY A 29 3.95 -16.79 -9.96
C GLY A 29 5.21 -15.94 -10.04
N LYS A 30 6.30 -16.48 -10.63
CA LYS A 30 7.58 -15.76 -10.81
C LYS A 30 7.41 -14.36 -11.42
N PHE A 31 6.58 -14.24 -12.46
CA PHE A 31 6.34 -12.97 -13.13
C PHE A 31 5.61 -11.95 -12.25
N VAL A 32 4.59 -12.39 -11.51
CA VAL A 32 3.85 -11.54 -10.57
C VAL A 32 4.75 -11.07 -9.44
N CYS A 33 5.60 -11.96 -8.91
CA CYS A 33 6.62 -11.60 -7.92
C CYS A 33 7.60 -10.55 -8.44
N GLN A 34 8.05 -10.67 -9.69
CA GLN A 34 8.92 -9.67 -10.31
C GLN A 34 8.23 -8.30 -10.42
N LEU A 35 6.96 -8.28 -10.84
CA LEU A 35 6.16 -7.05 -10.90
C LEU A 35 5.98 -6.43 -9.52
N ASN A 36 5.60 -7.24 -8.53
CA ASN A 36 5.38 -6.76 -7.17
C ASN A 36 6.65 -6.18 -6.57
N ALA A 37 7.77 -6.89 -6.68
CA ALA A 37 9.08 -6.41 -6.25
C ALA A 37 9.48 -5.10 -6.95
N TYR A 38 9.20 -4.97 -8.25
CA TYR A 38 9.52 -3.75 -8.99
C TYR A 38 8.76 -2.52 -8.48
N VAL A 39 7.52 -2.69 -8.05
CA VAL A 39 6.71 -1.61 -7.48
C VAL A 39 7.13 -1.35 -6.03
N THR A 40 7.23 -2.38 -5.19
CA THR A 40 7.51 -2.23 -3.74
C THR A 40 8.93 -1.79 -3.44
N ASN A 41 9.91 -2.02 -4.32
CA ASN A 41 11.28 -1.55 -4.13
C ASN A 41 11.43 -0.03 -4.35
N LYS A 42 10.38 0.65 -4.84
CA LYS A 42 10.38 2.10 -4.98
C LYS A 42 10.05 2.72 -3.61
N SER A 43 11.02 3.38 -3.00
CA SER A 43 10.83 4.00 -1.69
C SER A 43 9.71 5.05 -1.71
N GLY A 44 8.67 4.78 -0.92
CA GLY A 44 7.62 5.73 -0.54
C GLY A 44 8.03 6.55 0.68
N LYS A 45 7.24 7.58 1.00
CA LYS A 45 7.37 8.31 2.27
C LYS A 45 6.55 7.66 3.41
N MET A 46 5.78 6.60 3.12
CA MET A 46 4.90 5.91 4.07
C MET A 46 3.97 6.84 4.86
N LEU A 47 3.60 7.99 4.28
CA LEU A 47 2.81 9.02 4.95
C LEU A 47 1.41 8.53 5.34
N ARG A 48 0.77 7.74 4.47
CA ARG A 48 -0.56 7.21 4.72
C ARG A 48 -0.55 6.15 5.84
N PRO A 49 0.36 5.16 5.83
CA PRO A 49 0.60 4.31 6.99
C PRO A 49 0.86 5.07 8.27
N ALA A 50 1.73 6.09 8.23
CA ALA A 50 2.07 6.87 9.41
C ALA A 50 0.83 7.53 10.03
N LEU A 51 -0.05 8.12 9.21
CA LEU A 51 -1.30 8.71 9.68
C LEU A 51 -2.22 7.67 10.34
N VAL A 52 -2.34 6.47 9.77
CA VAL A 52 -3.15 5.39 10.36
C VAL A 52 -2.58 4.97 11.72
N LEU A 53 -1.27 4.74 11.80
CA LEU A 53 -0.60 4.30 13.03
C LEU A 53 -0.64 5.36 14.13
N LEU A 54 -0.39 6.63 13.81
CA LEU A 54 -0.49 7.74 14.76
C LEU A 54 -1.92 7.89 15.28
N SER A 55 -2.91 7.77 14.40
CA SER A 55 -4.33 7.81 14.78
C SER A 55 -4.70 6.62 15.68
N ALA A 56 -4.16 5.43 15.40
CA ALA A 56 -4.40 4.27 16.24
C ALA A 56 -3.79 4.41 17.65
N LYS A 57 -2.65 5.11 17.80
CA LYS A 57 -2.02 5.36 19.12
C LYS A 57 -2.84 6.29 20.03
N THR A 58 -3.76 7.09 19.48
CA THR A 58 -4.64 7.94 20.32
C THR A 58 -5.89 7.21 20.80
N GLY A 59 -6.18 6.02 20.26
CA GLY A 59 -7.33 5.20 20.63
C GLY A 59 -6.96 3.97 21.46
N THR A 60 -7.93 3.07 21.63
CA THR A 60 -7.79 1.77 22.32
C THR A 60 -7.69 0.59 21.35
N THR A 61 -7.48 0.86 20.07
CA THR A 61 -7.43 -0.15 19.01
C THR A 61 -6.22 -1.06 19.18
N ASP A 62 -6.43 -2.35 18.93
CA ASP A 62 -5.34 -3.32 18.80
C ASP A 62 -4.36 -2.86 17.70
N PHE A 63 -3.11 -2.65 18.11
CA PHE A 63 -2.10 -2.06 17.24
C PHE A 63 -1.70 -2.98 16.08
N ASP A 64 -1.84 -4.31 16.23
CA ASP A 64 -1.57 -5.26 15.15
C ASP A 64 -2.65 -5.20 14.05
N LYS A 65 -3.90 -4.92 14.44
CA LYS A 65 -4.96 -4.62 13.47
C LYS A 65 -4.67 -3.31 12.74
N ALA A 66 -4.23 -2.28 13.46
CA ALA A 66 -3.86 -0.99 12.86
C ALA A 66 -2.72 -1.13 11.84
N ILE A 67 -1.72 -1.96 12.11
CA ILE A 67 -0.63 -2.27 11.16
C ILE A 67 -1.19 -2.94 9.89
N SER A 68 -2.10 -3.90 10.03
CA SER A 68 -2.71 -4.57 8.87
C SER A 68 -3.53 -3.59 8.02
N VAL A 69 -4.26 -2.68 8.65
CA VAL A 69 -5.00 -1.61 7.96
C VAL A 69 -4.05 -0.62 7.29
N ALA A 70 -3.00 -0.18 7.97
CA ALA A 70 -2.00 0.73 7.41
C ALA A 70 -1.34 0.13 6.16
N ALA A 71 -1.03 -1.17 6.17
CA ALA A 71 -0.54 -1.89 5.00
C ALA A 71 -1.57 -1.93 3.86
N ALA A 72 -2.84 -2.21 4.17
CA ALA A 72 -3.90 -2.20 3.17
C ALA A 72 -4.09 -0.81 2.52
N VAL A 73 -4.01 0.26 3.31
CA VAL A 73 -4.09 1.65 2.82
C VAL A 73 -2.94 1.97 1.87
N GLU A 74 -1.70 1.55 2.17
CA GLU A 74 -0.56 1.77 1.27
C GLU A 74 -0.68 0.93 -0.02
N ILE A 75 -1.21 -0.29 0.07
CA ILE A 75 -1.48 -1.13 -1.10
C ILE A 75 -2.52 -0.46 -2.01
N ILE A 76 -3.63 0.05 -1.45
CA ILE A 76 -4.65 0.80 -2.21
C ILE A 76 -4.01 2.02 -2.86
N HIS A 77 -3.30 2.83 -2.09
CA HIS A 77 -2.63 4.02 -2.62
C HIS A 77 -1.71 3.67 -3.80
N THR A 78 -0.92 2.61 -3.66
CA THR A 78 0.01 2.23 -4.71
C THR A 78 -0.72 1.66 -5.93
N ALA A 79 -1.80 0.92 -5.73
CA ALA A 79 -2.65 0.43 -6.81
C ALA A 79 -3.26 1.59 -7.62
N THR A 80 -3.79 2.63 -6.95
CA THR A 80 -4.31 3.80 -7.66
C THR A 80 -3.22 4.52 -8.44
N LEU A 81 -1.99 4.64 -7.90
CA LEU A 81 -0.88 5.24 -8.65
C LEU A 81 -0.50 4.45 -9.92
N ILE A 82 -0.59 3.11 -9.88
CA ILE A 82 -0.35 2.27 -11.06
C ILE A 82 -1.42 2.53 -12.13
N HIS A 83 -2.68 2.67 -11.72
CA HIS A 83 -3.77 3.04 -12.64
C HIS A 83 -3.62 4.46 -13.16
N ASP A 84 -3.26 5.43 -12.31
CA ASP A 84 -3.00 6.81 -12.70
C ASP A 84 -1.89 6.89 -13.76
N ASP A 85 -0.80 6.12 -13.60
CA ASP A 85 0.29 6.07 -14.59
C ASP A 85 -0.20 5.64 -15.99
N VAL A 86 -1.22 4.78 -16.06
CA VAL A 86 -1.85 4.36 -17.31
C VAL A 86 -2.77 5.46 -17.86
N VAL A 87 -3.62 6.03 -17.01
CA VAL A 87 -4.58 7.08 -17.39
C VAL A 87 -3.85 8.32 -17.89
N ASP A 88 -2.76 8.71 -17.22
CA ASP A 88 -1.96 9.88 -17.56
C ASP A 88 -0.98 9.62 -18.71
N GLY A 89 -0.83 8.37 -19.15
CA GLY A 89 0.18 7.98 -20.14
C GLY A 89 1.61 8.26 -19.66
N ALA A 90 1.86 8.13 -18.36
CA ALA A 90 3.14 8.49 -17.76
C ALA A 90 4.23 7.46 -18.08
N ASP A 91 5.37 7.91 -18.59
CA ASP A 91 6.54 7.06 -18.85
C ASP A 91 7.41 6.83 -17.60
N LYS A 92 7.41 7.79 -16.67
CA LYS A 92 8.25 7.78 -15.48
C LYS A 92 7.53 8.29 -14.24
N ARG A 93 7.84 7.68 -13.10
CA ARG A 93 7.45 8.13 -11.75
C ARG A 93 8.68 8.15 -10.86
N ARG A 94 8.97 9.29 -10.23
CA ARG A 94 10.16 9.53 -9.39
C ARG A 94 11.48 9.12 -10.09
N GLY A 95 11.60 9.48 -11.37
CA GLY A 95 12.78 9.19 -12.18
C GLY A 95 12.92 7.76 -12.68
N GLN A 96 12.03 6.84 -12.27
CA GLN A 96 12.03 5.43 -12.69
C GLN A 96 10.89 5.16 -13.68
N PRO A 97 11.03 4.22 -14.63
CA PRO A 97 9.93 3.82 -15.50
C PRO A 97 8.68 3.41 -14.70
N THR A 98 7.51 3.74 -15.21
CA THR A 98 6.23 3.24 -14.71
C THR A 98 6.04 1.77 -15.10
N VAL A 99 5.06 1.09 -14.50
CA VAL A 99 4.77 -0.32 -14.87
C VAL A 99 4.31 -0.40 -16.33
N ASN A 100 3.52 0.57 -16.77
CA ASN A 100 2.99 0.61 -18.13
C ASN A 100 4.07 0.89 -19.16
N ALA A 101 5.02 1.78 -18.88
CA ALA A 101 6.16 2.03 -19.76
C ALA A 101 7.12 0.84 -19.84
N LYS A 102 7.30 0.10 -18.74
CA LYS A 102 8.23 -1.02 -18.69
C LYS A 102 7.66 -2.33 -19.26
N TRP A 103 6.36 -2.55 -19.13
CA TRP A 103 5.70 -3.75 -19.63
C TRP A 103 4.59 -3.44 -20.63
N ASN A 104 3.44 -2.94 -20.15
CA ASN A 104 2.35 -2.36 -20.95
C ASN A 104 1.17 -1.94 -20.04
N ASN A 105 0.19 -1.25 -20.63
CA ASN A 105 -1.03 -0.82 -19.95
C ASN A 105 -1.83 -1.99 -19.37
N ALA A 106 -1.99 -3.09 -20.13
CA ALA A 106 -2.82 -4.22 -19.69
C ALA A 106 -2.28 -4.88 -18.41
N ILE A 107 -0.96 -5.08 -18.32
CA ILE A 107 -0.30 -5.60 -17.12
C ILE A 107 -0.48 -4.65 -15.94
N SER A 108 -0.38 -3.34 -16.18
CA SER A 108 -0.52 -2.33 -15.13
C SER A 108 -1.93 -2.30 -14.56
N ILE A 109 -2.96 -2.34 -15.41
CA ILE A 109 -4.37 -2.38 -15.01
C ILE A 109 -4.63 -3.63 -14.15
N VAL A 110 -4.27 -4.81 -14.65
CA VAL A 110 -4.49 -6.08 -13.93
C VAL A 110 -3.72 -6.12 -12.60
N LEU A 111 -2.50 -5.58 -12.57
CA LEU A 111 -1.70 -5.51 -11.35
C LEU A 111 -2.38 -4.62 -10.30
N GLY A 112 -2.85 -3.43 -10.71
CA GLY A 112 -3.58 -2.52 -9.83
C GLY A 112 -4.87 -3.17 -9.30
N ASP A 113 -5.64 -3.85 -10.16
CA ASP A 113 -6.85 -4.56 -9.75
C ASP A 113 -6.55 -5.66 -8.73
N CYS A 114 -5.49 -6.45 -8.96
CA CYS A 114 -5.05 -7.48 -8.02
C CYS A 114 -4.67 -6.88 -6.66
N TRP A 115 -3.97 -5.75 -6.65
CA TRP A 115 -3.57 -5.07 -5.42
C TRP A 115 -4.76 -4.49 -4.66
N CYS A 116 -5.70 -3.84 -5.36
CA CYS A 116 -6.96 -3.36 -4.78
C CYS A 116 -7.76 -4.52 -4.16
N ALA A 117 -7.96 -5.62 -4.88
CA ALA A 117 -8.64 -6.80 -4.37
C ALA A 117 -7.93 -7.38 -3.14
N LYS A 118 -6.60 -7.42 -3.15
CA LYS A 118 -5.79 -7.86 -2.01
C LYS A 118 -6.00 -6.97 -0.78
N ALA A 119 -5.99 -5.66 -0.95
CA ALA A 119 -6.21 -4.72 0.14
C ALA A 119 -7.61 -4.87 0.75
N ILE A 120 -8.65 -5.02 -0.08
CA ILE A 120 -10.02 -5.29 0.40
C ILE A 120 -10.06 -6.59 1.21
N MET A 121 -9.39 -7.65 0.76
CA MET A 121 -9.31 -8.91 1.53
C MET A 121 -8.59 -8.72 2.88
N ILE A 122 -7.54 -7.89 2.95
CA ILE A 122 -6.86 -7.57 4.21
C ILE A 122 -7.80 -6.84 5.15
N LEU A 123 -8.54 -5.83 4.66
CA LEU A 123 -9.49 -5.06 5.45
C LEU A 123 -10.64 -5.92 5.97
N LEU A 124 -11.17 -6.83 5.16
CA LEU A 124 -12.18 -7.81 5.58
C LEU A 124 -11.68 -8.71 6.71
N LYS A 125 -10.39 -9.06 6.71
CA LYS A 125 -9.76 -9.91 7.74
C LYS A 125 -9.22 -9.13 8.94
N SER A 126 -9.24 -7.81 8.91
CA SER A 126 -8.68 -6.96 9.97
C SER A 126 -9.42 -7.09 11.31
N GLY A 127 -10.68 -7.53 11.28
CA GLY A 127 -11.52 -7.60 12.47
C GLY A 127 -11.80 -6.22 13.09
N ILE A 128 -11.79 -5.16 12.27
CA ILE A 128 -12.29 -3.82 12.61
C ILE A 128 -13.65 -3.65 11.92
N ASP A 129 -14.70 -3.58 12.73
CA ASP A 129 -16.06 -3.48 12.23
C ASP A 129 -16.28 -2.16 11.47
N GLY A 130 -17.03 -2.23 10.37
CA GLY A 130 -17.36 -1.07 9.56
C GLY A 130 -16.21 -0.49 8.73
N ILE A 131 -14.98 -0.99 8.84
CA ILE A 131 -13.82 -0.37 8.15
C ILE A 131 -13.95 -0.38 6.63
N LEU A 132 -14.44 -1.49 6.06
CA LEU A 132 -14.65 -1.59 4.61
C LEU A 132 -15.76 -0.65 4.15
N LYS A 133 -16.81 -0.51 4.94
CA LYS A 133 -17.90 0.43 4.67
C LYS A 133 -17.36 1.86 4.67
N SER A 134 -16.62 2.25 5.70
CA SER A 134 -15.99 3.57 5.79
C SER A 134 -15.03 3.87 4.65
N LEU A 135 -14.32 2.87 4.12
CA LEU A 135 -13.44 3.03 2.97
C LEU A 135 -14.20 3.24 1.65
N LEU A 136 -15.32 2.55 1.45
CA LEU A 136 -16.04 2.55 0.18
C LEU A 136 -17.10 3.65 0.08
N GLU A 137 -17.48 4.26 1.20
CA GLU A 137 -18.48 5.34 1.25
C GLU A 137 -17.87 6.75 1.15
N THR A 138 -16.53 6.87 1.09
CA THR A 138 -15.83 8.12 0.75
C THR A 138 -15.73 8.33 -0.75
#